data_AF-A0A1X0KEQ1-F1
#
_entry.id   AF-A0A1X0KEQ1-F1
#
_cell.length_a   1.000
_cell.length_b   1.000
_cell.length_c   1.000
_cell.angle_alpha   90.00
_cell.angle_beta   90.00
_cell.angle_gamma   90.00
#
_symmetry.space_group_name_H-M   'P 1'
#
loop_
_entity.id
_entity.type
_entity.pdbx_description
1 polymer ?
#
loop_
_entity_poly.entity_id
_entity_poly.type
_entity_poly.pdbx_seq_one_letter_code
_entity_poly.pdbx_strand_id
1 'polypeptide(L)'
;MHAVAVLARGHGLFAGEVTAARVGNAQGHPEPRTEGLPDAAARRSTKTLNDLRRSSATDRTLARIMAMAHQDHAQARAATRAILDDATTDLSTADTPMARREAMARMAGRLRAQRRHILNSRRRARLLALRLRRLRYRQRRKMRGDQGSGRPAVVAAIRKALDIKGLHDPAARARWERGMDLVARRESNYNANAVNDWDSNAARGTPSKGAWQFIAPTFAAYHQPGTSRDIHDLVAQACAFINYAMGRYGVAPDASNLADLIQQADPRRSPKGY
;
A
#
# COMPACT_ATOMS: atom_id res chain seq x y z
N MET A 1 -8.81 -40.09 24.23
CA MET A 1 -7.52 -39.87 23.52
C MET A 1 -7.63 -38.95 22.30
N HIS A 2 -8.49 -39.21 21.30
CA HIS A 2 -8.52 -38.40 20.06
C HIS A 2 -8.86 -36.89 20.27
N ALA A 3 -9.83 -36.58 21.15
CA ALA A 3 -10.25 -35.19 21.38
C ALA A 3 -9.17 -34.32 22.05
N VAL A 4 -8.42 -34.86 23.02
CA VAL A 4 -7.30 -34.16 23.66
C VAL A 4 -6.18 -33.87 22.65
N ALA A 5 -5.90 -34.81 21.73
CA ALA A 5 -4.94 -34.58 20.65
C ALA A 5 -5.39 -33.45 19.69
N VAL A 6 -6.69 -33.34 19.41
CA VAL A 6 -7.24 -32.20 18.65
C VAL A 6 -7.00 -30.89 19.41
N LEU A 7 -7.28 -30.87 20.71
CA LEU A 7 -7.04 -29.70 21.56
C LEU A 7 -5.55 -29.31 21.58
N ALA A 8 -4.64 -30.29 21.69
CA ALA A 8 -3.21 -30.06 21.65
C ALA A 8 -2.75 -29.45 20.31
N ARG A 9 -3.26 -29.96 19.17
CA ARG A 9 -2.99 -29.36 17.85
C ARG A 9 -3.52 -27.94 17.74
N GLY A 10 -4.73 -27.69 18.25
CA GLY A 10 -5.33 -26.35 18.28
C GLY A 10 -4.52 -25.35 19.11
N HIS A 11 -3.98 -25.78 20.25
CA HIS A 11 -3.07 -24.97 21.06
C HIS A 11 -1.72 -24.73 20.36
N GLY A 12 -1.20 -25.75 19.65
CA GLY A 12 0.05 -25.65 18.88
C GLY A 12 0.09 -24.53 17.85
N LEU A 13 -1.08 -24.07 17.36
CA LEU A 13 -1.17 -22.89 16.48
C LEU A 13 -0.67 -21.58 17.14
N PHE A 14 -0.55 -21.55 18.47
CA PHE A 14 -0.11 -20.39 19.26
C PHE A 14 1.24 -20.64 19.96
N ALA A 15 1.96 -21.72 19.63
CA ALA A 15 3.19 -22.11 20.30
C ALA A 15 4.42 -21.30 19.85
N GLY A 16 4.37 -20.66 18.68
CA GLY A 16 5.46 -19.84 18.17
C GLY A 16 5.75 -18.62 19.05
N GLU A 17 7.02 -18.37 19.35
CA GLU A 17 7.43 -17.11 19.97
C GLU A 17 7.30 -15.95 18.97
N VAL A 18 6.69 -14.85 19.41
CA VAL A 18 6.61 -13.62 18.61
C VAL A 18 7.77 -12.73 19.04
N THR A 19 8.93 -12.88 18.40
CA THR A 19 10.08 -11.99 18.61
C THR A 19 9.72 -10.56 18.20
N ALA A 20 9.66 -9.66 19.18
CA ALA A 20 9.33 -8.27 18.97
C ALA A 20 10.55 -7.49 18.47
N ALA A 21 10.48 -6.95 17.25
CA ALA A 21 11.34 -5.83 16.89
C ALA A 21 10.90 -4.62 17.74
N ARG A 22 11.78 -4.13 18.62
CA ARG A 22 11.52 -2.98 19.49
C ARG A 22 11.38 -1.73 18.62
N VAL A 23 10.16 -1.27 18.38
CA VAL A 23 9.92 0.04 17.74
C VAL A 23 10.30 1.11 18.76
N GLY A 24 11.42 1.79 18.55
CA GLY A 24 11.95 2.78 19.48
C GLY A 24 10.94 3.90 19.79
N ASN A 25 10.88 4.32 21.05
CA ASN A 25 10.09 5.49 21.45
C ASN A 25 10.78 6.74 20.91
N ALA A 26 10.16 7.41 19.94
CA ALA A 26 10.60 8.74 19.52
C ALA A 26 10.40 9.72 20.69
N GLN A 27 11.49 10.18 21.28
CA GLN A 27 11.52 11.17 22.36
C GLN A 27 10.86 12.49 21.92
N GLY A 28 10.25 13.19 22.87
CA GLY A 28 9.55 14.45 22.64
C GLY A 28 10.41 15.47 21.90
N HIS A 29 9.88 16.02 20.80
CA HIS A 29 10.61 16.95 19.96
C HIS A 29 10.36 18.40 20.43
N PRO A 30 11.42 19.19 20.66
CA PRO A 30 11.27 20.60 21.04
C PRO A 30 10.59 21.42 19.93
N GLU A 31 9.81 22.43 20.33
CA GLU A 31 9.27 23.45 19.42
C GLU A 31 10.43 24.22 18.77
N PRO A 32 10.36 24.54 17.47
CA PRO A 32 11.40 25.32 16.82
C PRO A 32 11.36 26.76 17.33
N ARG A 33 12.51 27.28 17.75
CA ARG A 33 12.71 28.73 17.80
C ARG A 33 12.99 29.21 16.38
N THR A 34 12.00 29.79 15.73
CA THR A 34 12.14 30.35 14.37
C THR A 34 12.45 31.85 14.37
N GLU A 35 12.55 32.47 15.53
CA GLU A 35 12.88 33.90 15.68
C GLU A 35 14.26 34.20 15.08
N GLY A 36 14.31 35.20 14.20
CA GLY A 36 15.54 35.65 13.54
C GLY A 36 15.98 34.85 12.31
N LEU A 37 15.26 33.80 11.90
CA LEU A 37 15.58 33.06 10.67
C LEU A 37 15.01 33.76 9.42
N PRO A 38 15.73 33.78 8.28
CA PRO A 38 15.17 34.19 7.00
C PRO A 38 13.95 33.34 6.62
N ASP A 39 12.93 33.93 5.99
CA ASP A 39 11.63 33.29 5.70
C ASP A 39 11.74 31.91 5.04
N ALA A 40 12.65 31.75 4.09
CA ALA A 40 12.89 30.47 3.42
C ALA A 40 13.46 29.40 4.37
N ALA A 41 14.30 29.79 5.34
CA ALA A 41 14.83 28.89 6.36
C ALA A 41 13.75 28.53 7.41
N ALA A 42 12.94 29.50 7.84
CA ALA A 42 11.81 29.28 8.75
C ALA A 42 10.76 28.32 8.16
N ARG A 43 10.40 28.50 6.88
CA ARG A 43 9.48 27.60 6.15
C ARG A 43 10.03 26.17 6.00
N ARG A 44 11.34 26.03 5.74
CA ARG A 44 11.99 24.70 5.66
C ARG A 44 12.00 24.01 7.02
N SER A 45 12.37 24.73 8.08
CA SER A 45 12.40 24.20 9.45
C SER A 45 11.03 23.69 9.92
N THR A 46 9.98 24.50 9.71
CA THR A 46 8.60 24.13 10.04
C THR A 46 8.10 22.94 9.21
N LYS A 47 8.44 22.85 7.91
CA LYS A 47 8.15 21.67 7.08
C LYS A 47 8.80 20.41 7.65
N THR A 48 10.10 20.45 7.94
CA THR A 48 10.86 19.30 8.49
C THR A 48 10.26 18.81 9.81
N LEU A 49 9.88 19.72 10.71
CA LEU A 49 9.26 19.36 11.99
C LEU A 49 7.86 18.77 11.84
N ASN A 50 7.05 19.34 10.95
CA ASN A 50 5.76 18.76 10.60
C ASN A 50 5.92 17.36 9.99
N ASP A 51 6.98 17.12 9.22
CA ASP A 51 7.29 15.80 8.68
C ASP A 51 7.72 14.80 9.74
N LEU A 52 8.55 15.22 10.70
CA LEU A 52 8.99 14.43 11.84
C LEU A 52 7.80 14.07 12.76
N ARG A 53 6.96 15.04 13.12
CA ARG A 53 5.72 14.81 13.89
C ARG A 53 4.81 13.78 13.23
N ARG A 54 4.65 13.86 11.90
CA ARG A 54 3.85 12.90 11.12
C ARG A 54 4.50 11.51 11.06
N SER A 55 5.84 11.42 11.02
CA SER A 55 6.56 10.15 11.12
C SER A 55 6.33 9.49 12.48
N SER A 56 6.59 10.24 13.56
CA SER A 56 6.35 9.78 14.94
C SER A 56 4.89 9.33 15.16
N ALA A 57 3.90 10.02 14.60
CA ALA A 57 2.50 9.58 14.67
C ALA A 57 2.26 8.24 13.92
N THR A 58 2.97 8.00 12.82
CA THR A 58 2.91 6.73 12.06
C THR A 58 3.57 5.61 12.87
N ASP A 59 4.73 5.86 13.46
CA ASP A 59 5.46 4.91 14.31
C ASP A 59 4.64 4.53 15.56
N ARG A 60 4.01 5.51 16.22
CA ARG A 60 3.07 5.26 17.33
C ARG A 60 1.85 4.42 16.91
N THR A 61 1.42 4.51 15.66
CA THR A 61 0.29 3.71 15.16
C THR A 61 0.74 2.28 14.85
N LEU A 62 1.94 2.11 14.28
CA LEU A 62 2.56 0.81 14.05
C LEU A 62 2.79 0.08 15.39
N ALA A 63 3.39 0.74 16.37
CA ALA A 63 3.63 0.19 17.70
C ALA A 63 2.34 -0.30 18.38
N ARG A 64 1.25 0.49 18.29
CA ARG A 64 -0.07 0.08 18.79
C ARG A 64 -0.60 -1.17 18.10
N ILE A 65 -0.48 -1.28 16.78
CA ILE A 65 -0.95 -2.47 16.04
C ILE A 65 -0.15 -3.71 16.43
N MET A 66 1.16 -3.58 16.59
CA MET A 66 2.01 -4.68 17.04
C MET A 66 1.66 -5.10 18.46
N ALA A 67 1.49 -4.14 19.39
CA ALA A 67 1.07 -4.43 20.76
C ALA A 67 -0.27 -5.17 20.82
N MET A 68 -1.26 -4.76 20.01
CA MET A 68 -2.53 -5.47 19.89
C MET A 68 -2.36 -6.90 19.37
N ALA A 69 -1.50 -7.11 18.37
CA ALA A 69 -1.23 -8.44 17.83
C ALA A 69 -0.60 -9.37 18.89
N HIS A 70 0.36 -8.85 19.67
CA HIS A 70 0.98 -9.59 20.76
C HIS A 70 -0.02 -9.94 21.87
N GLN A 71 -0.85 -8.98 22.29
CA GLN A 71 -1.86 -9.19 23.31
C GLN A 71 -2.91 -10.23 22.86
N ASP A 72 -3.39 -10.14 21.62
CA ASP A 72 -4.34 -11.10 21.05
C ASP A 72 -3.74 -12.52 20.98
N HIS A 73 -2.46 -12.63 20.60
CA HIS A 73 -1.75 -13.91 20.58
C HIS A 73 -1.59 -14.51 21.98
N ALA A 74 -1.15 -13.71 22.95
CA ALA A 74 -0.97 -14.15 24.34
C ALA A 74 -2.29 -14.60 24.98
N GLN A 75 -3.37 -13.85 24.76
CA GLN A 75 -4.71 -14.20 25.25
C GLN A 75 -5.20 -15.53 24.64
N ALA A 76 -5.03 -15.72 23.33
CA ALA A 76 -5.45 -16.96 22.66
C ALA A 76 -4.61 -18.16 23.13
N ARG A 77 -3.29 -17.98 23.33
CA ARG A 77 -2.40 -19.00 23.88
C ARG A 77 -2.82 -19.42 25.29
N ALA A 78 -3.05 -18.45 26.18
CA ALA A 78 -3.49 -18.71 27.55
C ALA A 78 -4.84 -19.43 27.60
N ALA A 79 -5.84 -18.94 26.84
CA ALA A 79 -7.17 -19.55 26.82
C ALA A 79 -7.16 -20.98 26.24
N THR A 80 -6.42 -21.22 25.16
CA THR A 80 -6.31 -22.57 24.58
C THR A 80 -5.51 -23.52 25.45
N ARG A 81 -4.54 -23.00 26.22
CA ARG A 81 -3.78 -23.78 27.20
C ARG A 81 -4.66 -24.22 28.37
N ALA A 82 -5.43 -23.30 28.96
CA ALA A 82 -6.36 -23.61 30.04
C ALA A 82 -7.36 -24.72 29.62
N ILE A 83 -7.93 -24.62 28.42
CA ILE A 83 -8.83 -25.66 27.88
C ILE A 83 -8.14 -27.03 27.76
N LEU A 84 -6.86 -27.05 27.36
CA LEU A 84 -6.09 -28.30 27.23
C LEU A 84 -5.75 -28.89 28.59
N ASP A 85 -5.34 -28.07 29.55
CA ASP A 85 -5.03 -28.50 30.91
C ASP A 85 -6.31 -29.06 31.58
N ASP A 86 -7.44 -28.34 31.51
CA ASP A 86 -8.75 -28.82 31.99
C ASP A 86 -9.16 -30.14 31.34
N ALA A 87 -8.92 -30.31 30.03
CA ALA A 87 -9.24 -31.53 29.32
C ALA A 87 -8.36 -32.71 29.73
N THR A 88 -7.13 -32.45 30.17
CA THR A 88 -6.17 -33.46 30.60
C THR A 88 -6.48 -33.93 32.01
N THR A 89 -6.87 -33.00 32.90
CA THR A 89 -7.29 -33.31 34.28
C THR A 89 -8.60 -34.12 34.33
N ASP A 90 -9.52 -33.89 33.39
CA ASP A 90 -10.82 -34.59 33.32
C ASP A 90 -10.75 -36.06 32.84
N LEU A 91 -9.57 -36.58 32.49
CA LEU A 91 -9.43 -37.92 31.90
C LEU A 91 -9.68 -39.09 32.87
N SER A 92 -9.80 -38.84 34.18
CA SER A 92 -9.70 -39.87 35.23
C SER A 92 -10.96 -40.12 36.08
N THR A 93 -12.16 -39.63 35.72
CA THR A 93 -13.28 -39.50 36.70
C THR A 93 -14.65 -40.07 36.31
N ALA A 94 -14.78 -41.01 35.36
CA ALA A 94 -16.09 -41.41 34.84
C ALA A 94 -16.42 -42.92 34.92
N ASP A 95 -16.81 -43.37 36.12
CA ASP A 95 -17.17 -44.78 36.37
C ASP A 95 -18.65 -45.09 36.09
N THR A 96 -19.53 -44.08 36.03
CA THR A 96 -20.97 -44.26 35.77
C THR A 96 -21.38 -43.82 34.36
N PRO A 97 -22.45 -44.39 33.76
CA PRO A 97 -22.96 -43.96 32.46
C PRO A 97 -23.32 -42.47 32.41
N MET A 98 -23.85 -41.93 33.51
CA MET A 98 -24.17 -40.50 33.64
C MET A 98 -22.89 -39.63 33.65
N ALA A 99 -21.87 -40.03 34.43
CA ALA A 99 -20.58 -39.35 34.45
C ALA A 99 -19.89 -39.36 33.07
N ARG A 100 -20.01 -40.46 32.31
CA ARG A 100 -19.51 -40.54 30.92
C ARG A 100 -20.22 -39.56 30.00
N ARG A 101 -21.55 -39.44 30.10
CA ARG A 101 -22.33 -38.47 29.29
C ARG A 101 -21.94 -37.04 29.60
N GLU A 102 -21.77 -36.70 30.87
CA GLU A 102 -21.34 -35.37 31.29
C GLU A 102 -19.91 -35.05 30.83
N ALA A 103 -19.00 -36.02 30.93
CA ALA A 103 -17.63 -35.88 30.44
C ALA A 103 -17.59 -35.61 28.92
N MET A 104 -18.42 -36.31 28.14
CA MET A 104 -18.58 -36.03 26.71
C MET A 104 -19.16 -34.64 26.44
N ALA A 105 -20.14 -34.19 27.23
CA ALA A 105 -20.72 -32.85 27.09
C ALA A 105 -19.69 -31.74 27.40
N ARG A 106 -18.89 -31.89 28.47
CA ARG A 106 -17.78 -30.99 28.80
C ARG A 106 -16.74 -30.96 27.69
N MET A 107 -16.34 -32.12 27.17
CA MET A 107 -15.39 -32.22 26.05
C MET A 107 -15.91 -31.52 24.78
N ALA A 108 -17.20 -31.69 24.45
CA ALA A 108 -17.82 -30.98 23.34
C ALA A 108 -17.84 -29.45 23.55
N GLY A 109 -18.09 -29.00 24.78
CA GLY A 109 -17.98 -27.59 25.18
C GLY A 109 -16.58 -27.03 24.95
N ARG A 110 -15.55 -27.76 25.41
CA ARG A 110 -14.12 -27.40 25.23
C ARG A 110 -13.73 -27.29 23.76
N LEU A 111 -14.13 -28.24 22.92
CA LEU A 111 -13.88 -28.19 21.48
C LEU A 111 -14.52 -26.96 20.81
N ARG A 112 -15.77 -26.63 21.19
CA ARG A 112 -16.46 -25.42 20.67
C ARG A 112 -15.78 -24.14 21.14
N ALA A 113 -15.36 -24.08 22.40
CA ALA A 113 -14.62 -22.94 22.96
C ALA A 113 -13.29 -22.75 22.23
N GLN A 114 -12.50 -23.82 22.05
CA GLN A 114 -11.24 -23.75 21.34
C GLN A 114 -11.41 -23.29 19.89
N ARG A 115 -12.40 -23.84 19.17
CA ARG A 115 -12.74 -23.39 17.80
C ARG A 115 -13.05 -21.90 17.77
N ARG A 116 -13.79 -21.38 18.76
CA ARG A 116 -14.13 -19.95 18.86
C ARG A 116 -12.88 -19.08 19.05
N HIS A 117 -11.95 -19.49 19.92
CA HIS A 117 -10.68 -18.77 20.11
C HIS A 117 -9.85 -18.73 18.82
N ILE A 118 -9.74 -19.85 18.11
CA ILE A 118 -8.99 -19.92 16.84
C ILE A 118 -9.62 -19.01 15.78
N LEU A 119 -10.95 -19.07 15.60
CA LEU A 119 -11.64 -18.23 14.60
C LEU A 119 -11.55 -16.74 14.93
N ASN A 120 -11.71 -16.38 16.20
CA ASN A 120 -11.59 -14.99 16.65
C ASN A 120 -10.17 -14.46 16.46
N SER A 121 -9.14 -15.26 16.79
CA SER A 121 -7.75 -14.89 16.57
C SER A 121 -7.47 -14.68 15.08
N ARG A 122 -7.92 -15.58 14.19
CA ARG A 122 -7.79 -15.43 12.73
C ARG A 122 -8.47 -14.16 12.22
N ARG A 123 -9.67 -13.82 12.73
CA ARG A 123 -10.39 -12.59 12.35
C ARG A 123 -9.61 -11.34 12.78
N ARG A 124 -9.13 -11.28 14.03
CA ARG A 124 -8.35 -10.14 14.54
C ARG A 124 -7.03 -9.98 13.79
N ALA A 125 -6.30 -11.07 13.55
CA ALA A 125 -5.06 -11.06 12.77
C ALA A 125 -5.26 -10.50 11.37
N ARG A 126 -6.35 -10.87 10.68
CA ARG A 126 -6.70 -10.29 9.36
C ARG A 126 -6.95 -8.79 9.44
N LEU A 127 -7.68 -8.31 10.45
CA LEU A 127 -7.94 -6.88 10.64
C LEU A 127 -6.65 -6.10 10.91
N LEU A 128 -5.76 -6.63 11.77
CA LEU A 128 -4.47 -6.00 12.05
C LEU A 128 -3.57 -5.98 10.80
N ALA A 129 -3.55 -7.06 10.01
CA ALA A 129 -2.83 -7.10 8.73
C ALA A 129 -3.35 -6.05 7.73
N LEU A 130 -4.66 -5.84 7.65
CA LEU A 130 -5.25 -4.78 6.81
C LEU A 130 -4.86 -3.38 7.31
N ARG A 131 -4.83 -3.15 8.62
CA ARG A 131 -4.36 -1.88 9.21
C ARG A 131 -2.88 -1.62 8.90
N LEU A 132 -2.02 -2.65 8.99
CA LEU A 132 -0.61 -2.56 8.59
C LEU A 132 -0.46 -2.24 7.11
N ARG A 133 -1.23 -2.89 6.23
CA ARG A 133 -1.23 -2.59 4.79
C ARG A 133 -1.62 -1.14 4.52
N ARG A 134 -2.65 -0.62 5.20
CA ARG A 134 -3.08 0.78 5.07
C ARG A 134 -1.99 1.76 5.53
N LEU A 135 -1.30 1.47 6.63
CA LEU A 135 -0.15 2.27 7.09
C LEU A 135 0.99 2.27 6.06
N ARG A 136 1.36 1.09 5.53
CA ARG A 136 2.38 0.97 4.48
C ARG A 136 1.99 1.71 3.21
N TYR A 137 0.72 1.68 2.82
CA TYR A 137 0.21 2.46 1.68
C TYR A 137 0.35 3.96 1.94
N ARG A 138 -0.01 4.44 3.14
CA ARG A 138 0.15 5.85 3.53
C ARG A 138 1.62 6.27 3.54
N GLN A 139 2.52 5.43 4.06
CA GLN A 139 3.95 5.70 4.14
C GLN A 139 4.60 5.69 2.75
N ARG A 140 4.26 4.73 1.88
CA ARG A 140 4.69 4.73 0.47
C ARG A 140 4.19 5.97 -0.27
N ARG A 141 2.90 6.34 -0.10
CA ARG A 141 2.35 7.58 -0.68
C ARG A 141 3.11 8.83 -0.22
N LYS A 142 3.58 8.86 1.04
CA LYS A 142 4.34 10.00 1.59
C LYS A 142 5.78 10.05 1.07
N MET A 143 6.51 8.93 1.09
CA MET A 143 7.84 8.82 0.48
C MET A 143 7.81 9.23 -1.01
N ARG A 144 6.67 9.02 -1.67
CA ARG A 144 6.43 9.39 -3.06
C ARG A 144 5.91 10.80 -3.28
N GLY A 145 5.42 11.47 -2.24
CA GLY A 145 5.15 12.91 -2.26
C GLY A 145 6.44 13.75 -2.14
N ASP A 146 7.55 13.11 -1.76
CA ASP A 146 8.89 13.70 -1.67
C ASP A 146 9.74 13.42 -2.92
N GLN A 147 9.33 12.47 -3.77
CA GLN A 147 9.78 12.41 -5.16
C GLN A 147 8.95 13.42 -5.95
N GLY A 148 9.61 14.45 -6.49
CA GLY A 148 8.99 15.65 -7.06
C GLY A 148 7.70 15.37 -7.84
N SER A 149 6.61 15.97 -7.40
CA SER A 149 5.42 16.20 -8.22
C SER A 149 5.50 17.58 -8.85
N GLY A 150 4.63 17.85 -9.83
CA GLY A 150 4.62 19.12 -10.54
C GLY A 150 5.42 19.08 -11.83
N ARG A 151 5.26 20.14 -12.62
CA ARG A 151 5.77 20.23 -13.99
C ARG A 151 7.27 19.92 -14.14
N PRO A 152 8.19 20.43 -13.30
CA PRO A 152 9.62 20.16 -13.47
C PRO A 152 9.97 18.68 -13.39
N ALA A 153 9.34 17.94 -12.46
CA ALA A 153 9.59 16.52 -12.29
C ALA A 153 9.00 15.69 -13.43
N VAL A 154 7.83 16.07 -13.93
CA VAL A 154 7.22 15.45 -15.12
C VAL A 154 8.13 15.64 -16.34
N VAL A 155 8.61 16.86 -16.60
CA VAL A 155 9.51 17.16 -17.73
C VAL A 155 10.84 16.40 -17.60
N ALA A 156 11.43 16.35 -16.41
CA ALA A 156 12.64 15.56 -16.16
C ALA A 156 12.42 14.06 -16.44
N ALA A 157 11.26 13.53 -16.05
CA ALA A 157 10.91 12.14 -16.30
C ALA A 157 10.65 11.85 -17.79
N ILE A 158 10.03 12.78 -18.53
CA ILE A 158 9.88 12.67 -19.99
C ILE A 158 11.25 12.57 -20.64
N ARG A 159 12.19 13.47 -20.30
CA ARG A 159 13.56 13.45 -20.84
C ARG A 159 14.26 12.13 -20.56
N LYS A 160 14.18 11.66 -19.31
CA LYS A 160 14.78 10.38 -18.93
C LYS A 160 14.15 9.20 -19.67
N ALA A 161 12.84 9.23 -19.90
CA ALA A 161 12.16 8.23 -20.69
C ALA A 161 12.63 8.25 -22.15
N LEU A 162 12.75 9.43 -22.77
CA LEU A 162 13.28 9.56 -24.13
C LEU A 162 14.71 8.98 -24.24
N ASP A 163 15.55 9.18 -23.23
CA ASP A 163 16.88 8.56 -23.18
C ASP A 163 16.80 7.02 -23.10
N ILE A 164 15.94 6.47 -22.22
CA ILE A 164 15.71 5.02 -22.10
C ILE A 164 15.17 4.43 -23.41
N LYS A 165 14.37 5.21 -24.15
CA LYS A 165 13.79 4.82 -25.44
C LYS A 165 14.75 4.98 -26.62
N GLY A 166 15.94 5.53 -26.41
CA GLY A 166 16.92 5.76 -27.49
C GLY A 166 16.52 6.89 -28.45
N LEU A 167 15.61 7.78 -28.04
CA LEU A 167 15.13 8.88 -28.87
C LEU A 167 16.02 10.11 -28.66
N HIS A 168 17.08 10.19 -29.47
CA HIS A 168 18.13 11.21 -29.34
C HIS A 168 17.99 12.39 -30.31
N ASP A 169 17.18 12.25 -31.38
CA ASP A 169 16.96 13.34 -32.33
C ASP A 169 16.33 14.58 -31.64
N PRO A 170 16.96 15.77 -31.71
CA PRO A 170 16.49 16.95 -30.99
C PRO A 170 15.07 17.38 -31.39
N ALA A 171 14.70 17.27 -32.66
CA ALA A 171 13.39 17.67 -33.14
C ALA A 171 12.29 16.74 -32.64
N ALA A 172 12.53 15.42 -32.70
CA ALA A 172 11.66 14.40 -32.14
C ALA A 172 11.47 14.57 -30.62
N ARG A 173 12.55 14.79 -29.88
CA ARG A 173 12.50 15.03 -28.43
C ARG A 173 11.64 16.23 -28.09
N ALA A 174 11.80 17.34 -28.82
CA ALA A 174 11.01 18.55 -28.61
C ALA A 174 9.51 18.31 -28.88
N ARG A 175 9.16 17.49 -29.88
CA ARG A 175 7.76 17.12 -30.15
C ARG A 175 7.17 16.23 -29.04
N TRP A 176 7.88 15.19 -28.62
CA TRP A 176 7.47 14.35 -27.49
C TRP A 176 7.32 15.14 -26.19
N GLU A 177 8.31 15.97 -25.83
CA GLU A 177 8.27 16.79 -24.62
C GLU A 177 7.03 17.70 -24.61
N ARG A 178 6.75 18.42 -25.71
CA ARG A 178 5.57 19.29 -25.80
C ARG A 178 4.25 18.54 -25.67
N GLY A 179 4.11 17.43 -26.40
CA GLY A 179 2.87 16.64 -26.37
C GLY A 179 2.63 16.01 -25.01
N MET A 180 3.64 15.39 -24.42
CA MET A 180 3.52 14.73 -23.13
C MET A 180 3.34 15.72 -21.96
N ASP A 181 4.00 16.88 -21.99
CA ASP A 181 3.80 17.98 -21.02
C ASP A 181 2.35 18.46 -21.04
N LEU A 182 1.78 18.65 -22.25
CA LEU A 182 0.39 19.06 -22.41
C LEU A 182 -0.60 18.03 -21.87
N VAL A 183 -0.39 16.74 -22.19
CA VAL A 183 -1.23 15.66 -21.66
C VAL A 183 -1.15 15.64 -20.13
N ALA A 184 0.05 15.62 -19.55
CA ALA A 184 0.19 15.58 -18.09
C ALA A 184 -0.46 16.78 -17.39
N ARG A 185 -0.43 17.97 -18.01
CA ARG A 185 -1.15 19.15 -17.53
C ARG A 185 -2.65 18.92 -17.50
N ARG A 186 -3.22 18.41 -18.59
CA ARG A 186 -4.67 18.21 -18.76
C ARG A 186 -5.20 17.08 -17.89
N GLU A 187 -4.45 15.99 -17.78
CA GLU A 187 -4.88 14.76 -17.10
C GLU A 187 -4.84 14.87 -15.57
N SER A 188 -3.83 15.56 -15.03
CA SER A 188 -3.60 15.55 -13.57
C SER A 188 -3.08 16.86 -13.00
N ASN A 189 -2.90 17.88 -13.83
CA ASN A 189 -2.11 19.07 -13.49
C ASN A 189 -0.72 18.70 -12.93
N TYR A 190 -0.03 17.75 -13.60
CA TYR A 190 1.30 17.24 -13.24
C TYR A 190 1.38 16.51 -11.89
N ASN A 191 0.25 16.08 -11.33
CA ASN A 191 0.22 15.37 -10.07
C ASN A 191 0.52 13.88 -10.27
N ALA A 192 1.76 13.47 -9.99
CA ALA A 192 2.16 12.06 -9.99
C ALA A 192 1.27 11.19 -9.09
N ASN A 193 0.70 11.73 -8.01
CA ASN A 193 -0.13 10.98 -7.07
C ASN A 193 -1.63 11.11 -7.35
N ALA A 194 -2.03 11.67 -8.51
CA ALA A 194 -3.43 11.76 -8.88
C ALA A 194 -4.08 10.37 -8.95
N VAL A 195 -5.31 10.29 -8.46
CA VAL A 195 -6.18 9.11 -8.54
C VAL A 195 -7.58 9.63 -8.84
N ASN A 196 -8.16 9.15 -9.94
CA ASN A 196 -9.57 9.37 -10.25
C ASN A 196 -10.40 8.22 -9.67
N ASP A 197 -11.27 8.50 -8.71
CA ASP A 197 -12.08 7.52 -7.99
C ASP A 197 -13.58 7.58 -8.28
N TRP A 198 -14.01 8.42 -9.24
CA TRP A 198 -15.43 8.67 -9.51
C TRP A 198 -15.90 8.24 -10.91
N ASP A 199 -14.98 7.88 -11.82
CA ASP A 199 -15.32 7.47 -13.18
C ASP A 199 -15.74 5.99 -13.31
N SER A 200 -16.10 5.60 -14.54
CA SER A 200 -16.50 4.22 -14.85
C SER A 200 -15.38 3.21 -14.62
N ASN A 201 -14.11 3.61 -14.72
CA ASN A 201 -12.96 2.76 -14.44
C ASN A 201 -12.79 2.52 -12.94
N ALA A 202 -13.01 3.55 -12.13
CA ALA A 202 -13.04 3.46 -10.68
C ALA A 202 -14.17 2.55 -10.19
N ALA A 203 -15.37 2.68 -10.76
CA ALA A 203 -16.50 1.79 -10.48
C ALA A 203 -16.18 0.32 -10.82
N ARG A 204 -15.36 0.08 -11.85
CA ARG A 204 -14.86 -1.25 -12.23
C ARG A 204 -13.64 -1.73 -11.43
N GLY A 205 -13.19 -0.96 -10.43
CA GLY A 205 -12.08 -1.32 -9.55
C GLY A 205 -10.68 -1.05 -10.12
N THR A 206 -10.58 -0.37 -11.27
CA THR A 206 -9.31 -0.01 -11.92
C THR A 206 -9.20 1.49 -12.15
N PRO A 207 -9.20 2.32 -11.08
CA PRO A 207 -9.16 3.78 -11.22
C PRO A 207 -7.92 4.26 -11.99
N SER A 208 -8.08 5.35 -12.75
CA SER A 208 -7.00 6.05 -13.44
C SER A 208 -6.05 6.73 -12.45
N LYS A 209 -4.75 6.66 -12.71
CA LYS A 209 -3.70 7.06 -11.76
C LYS A 209 -2.54 7.76 -12.45
N GLY A 210 -1.89 8.64 -11.71
CA GLY A 210 -0.61 9.20 -12.14
C GLY A 210 -0.73 10.46 -12.98
N ALA A 211 0.43 10.94 -13.45
CA ALA A 211 0.52 12.19 -14.20
C ALA A 211 -0.20 12.11 -15.56
N TRP A 212 -0.23 10.92 -16.17
CA TRP A 212 -0.90 10.63 -17.44
C TRP A 212 -2.18 9.78 -17.27
N GLN A 213 -2.72 9.67 -16.05
CA GLN A 213 -4.00 9.02 -15.73
C GLN A 213 -4.19 7.62 -16.35
N PHE A 214 -3.15 6.79 -16.30
CA PHE A 214 -3.26 5.40 -16.74
C PHE A 214 -4.16 4.58 -15.80
N ILE A 215 -4.99 3.71 -16.37
CA ILE A 215 -5.55 2.57 -15.63
C ILE A 215 -4.50 1.47 -15.51
N ALA A 216 -4.58 0.69 -14.43
CA ALA A 216 -3.64 -0.39 -14.11
C ALA A 216 -3.39 -1.40 -15.27
N PRO A 217 -4.41 -1.94 -15.95
CA PRO A 217 -4.17 -2.91 -17.03
C PRO A 217 -3.43 -2.30 -18.23
N THR A 218 -3.75 -1.06 -18.62
CA THR A 218 -3.04 -0.37 -19.71
C THR A 218 -1.60 -0.08 -19.35
N PHE A 219 -1.32 0.43 -18.15
CA PHE A 219 0.06 0.65 -17.70
C PHE A 219 0.87 -0.65 -17.73
N ALA A 220 0.29 -1.76 -17.26
CA ALA A 220 0.97 -3.06 -17.26
C ALA A 220 1.24 -3.57 -18.68
N ALA A 221 0.29 -3.42 -19.61
CA ALA A 221 0.42 -3.88 -20.99
C ALA A 221 1.52 -3.12 -21.77
N TYR A 222 1.70 -1.83 -21.48
CA TYR A 222 2.66 -0.97 -22.18
C TYR A 222 3.89 -0.62 -21.33
N HIS A 223 4.08 -1.30 -20.18
CA HIS A 223 5.22 -1.06 -19.29
C HIS A 223 6.56 -1.26 -20.01
N GLN A 224 7.54 -0.41 -19.70
CA GLN A 224 8.89 -0.54 -20.24
C GLN A 224 9.74 -1.42 -19.31
N PRO A 225 10.23 -2.58 -19.78
CA PRO A 225 11.16 -3.41 -19.00
C PRO A 225 12.37 -2.61 -18.52
N GLY A 226 12.83 -2.89 -17.30
CA GLY A 226 13.92 -2.16 -16.65
C GLY A 226 13.49 -0.90 -15.89
N THR A 227 12.22 -0.48 -15.98
CA THR A 227 11.66 0.62 -15.17
C THR A 227 10.79 0.10 -14.01
N SER A 228 10.43 0.99 -13.08
CA SER A 228 9.57 0.66 -11.93
C SER A 228 8.22 0.09 -12.37
N ARG A 229 7.71 -0.93 -11.68
CA ARG A 229 6.34 -1.48 -11.90
C ARG A 229 5.25 -0.65 -11.21
N ASP A 230 5.61 0.44 -10.58
CA ASP A 230 4.68 1.24 -9.81
C ASP A 230 4.08 2.35 -10.66
N ILE A 231 2.75 2.31 -10.87
CA ILE A 231 2.01 3.20 -11.79
C ILE A 231 2.14 4.69 -11.51
N HIS A 232 2.53 5.14 -10.32
CA HIS A 232 2.80 6.58 -10.09
C HIS A 232 4.26 7.00 -10.33
N ASP A 233 5.11 6.13 -10.87
CA ASP A 233 6.50 6.44 -11.16
C ASP A 233 6.52 7.21 -12.47
N LEU A 234 7.03 8.44 -12.43
CA LEU A 234 6.93 9.35 -13.58
C LEU A 234 7.74 8.82 -14.77
N VAL A 235 8.90 8.20 -14.54
CA VAL A 235 9.75 7.66 -15.63
C VAL A 235 9.08 6.44 -16.24
N ALA A 236 8.55 5.53 -15.41
CA ALA A 236 7.85 4.35 -15.89
C ALA A 236 6.56 4.73 -16.64
N GLN A 237 5.79 5.70 -16.15
CA GLN A 237 4.60 6.20 -16.87
C GLN A 237 4.97 6.89 -18.17
N ALA A 238 6.02 7.71 -18.20
CA ALA A 238 6.46 8.36 -19.42
C ALA A 238 6.89 7.32 -20.48
N CYS A 239 7.66 6.28 -20.08
CA CYS A 239 8.00 5.19 -20.99
C CYS A 239 6.75 4.42 -21.46
N ALA A 240 5.81 4.13 -20.56
CA ALA A 240 4.56 3.47 -20.90
C ALA A 240 3.68 4.33 -21.82
N PHE A 241 3.68 5.65 -21.67
CA PHE A 241 2.99 6.58 -22.57
C PHE A 241 3.55 6.53 -23.98
N ILE A 242 4.88 6.56 -24.14
CA ILE A 242 5.51 6.44 -25.45
C ILE A 242 5.14 5.10 -26.10
N ASN A 243 5.23 4.00 -25.35
CA ASN A 243 4.84 2.66 -25.83
C ASN A 243 3.36 2.61 -26.23
N TYR A 244 2.48 3.18 -25.41
CA TYR A 244 1.05 3.23 -25.67
C TYR A 244 0.71 4.07 -26.90
N ALA A 245 1.30 5.26 -27.02
CA ALA A 245 1.12 6.14 -28.16
C ALA A 245 1.54 5.46 -29.48
N MET A 246 2.71 4.83 -29.49
CA MET A 246 3.21 4.11 -30.67
C MET A 246 2.37 2.86 -30.98
N GLY A 247 2.10 2.02 -29.97
CA GLY A 247 1.45 0.72 -30.18
C GLY A 247 -0.06 0.79 -30.40
N ARG A 248 -0.77 1.67 -29.70
CA ARG A 248 -2.24 1.79 -29.79
C ARG A 248 -2.71 2.75 -30.86
N TYR A 249 -1.98 3.85 -31.06
CA TYR A 249 -2.39 4.92 -31.96
C TYR A 249 -1.52 5.03 -33.22
N GLY A 250 -0.38 4.33 -33.31
CA GLY A 250 0.50 4.42 -34.47
C GLY A 250 1.29 5.73 -34.54
N VAL A 251 1.55 6.36 -33.40
CA VAL A 251 2.40 7.56 -33.34
C VAL A 251 3.81 7.19 -33.83
N ALA A 252 4.36 8.00 -34.73
CA ALA A 252 5.69 7.80 -35.28
C ALA A 252 6.77 8.02 -34.19
N PRO A 253 7.93 7.35 -34.26
CA PRO A 253 9.02 7.54 -33.30
C PRO A 253 9.47 9.01 -33.18
N ASP A 254 9.32 9.79 -34.24
CA ASP A 254 9.69 11.19 -34.28
C ASP A 254 8.60 12.15 -33.73
N ALA A 255 7.45 11.62 -33.29
CA ALA A 255 6.28 12.34 -32.79
C ALA A 255 5.69 13.40 -33.74
N SER A 256 5.96 13.33 -35.05
CA SER A 256 5.41 14.26 -36.05
C SER A 256 3.88 14.28 -36.06
N ASN A 257 3.24 13.12 -35.86
CA ASN A 257 1.80 12.92 -35.90
C ASN A 257 1.13 12.78 -34.50
N LEU A 258 1.87 13.05 -33.40
CA LEU A 258 1.39 12.83 -32.04
C LEU A 258 0.11 13.64 -31.72
N ALA A 259 0.09 14.92 -32.07
CA ALA A 259 -1.06 15.80 -31.82
C ALA A 259 -2.28 15.44 -32.67
N ASP A 260 -2.06 14.92 -33.89
CA ASP A 260 -3.16 14.54 -34.78
C ASP A 260 -3.86 13.27 -34.28
N LEU A 261 -3.09 12.33 -33.73
CA LEU A 261 -3.58 11.03 -33.27
C LEU A 261 -4.04 11.02 -31.81
N ILE A 262 -3.49 11.90 -30.96
CA ILE A 262 -3.85 11.99 -29.55
C ILE A 262 -4.34 13.40 -29.26
N GLN A 263 -5.67 13.58 -29.20
CA GLN A 263 -6.30 14.88 -28.94
C GLN A 263 -5.79 15.57 -27.68
N GLN A 264 -5.50 14.81 -26.61
CA GLN A 264 -4.95 15.38 -25.37
C GLN A 264 -3.58 16.05 -25.56
N ALA A 265 -2.84 15.64 -26.59
CA ALA A 265 -1.55 16.21 -26.97
C ALA A 265 -1.67 17.35 -28.00
N ASP A 266 -2.87 17.71 -28.47
CA ASP A 266 -3.09 18.84 -29.37
C ASP A 266 -3.45 20.12 -28.60
N PRO A 267 -2.62 21.18 -28.63
CA PRO A 267 -2.92 22.44 -27.98
C PRO A 267 -4.07 23.21 -28.64
N ARG A 268 -4.39 22.93 -29.91
CA ARG A 268 -5.45 23.62 -30.68
C ARG A 268 -6.84 23.06 -30.41
N ARG A 269 -6.92 21.85 -29.83
CA ARG A 269 -8.19 21.18 -29.50
C ARG A 269 -8.45 21.28 -28.00
N SER A 270 -9.72 21.41 -27.64
CA SER A 270 -10.13 21.36 -26.24
C SER A 270 -9.78 20.00 -25.62
N PRO A 271 -9.45 19.95 -24.30
CA PRO A 271 -9.32 18.69 -23.58
C PRO A 271 -10.59 17.86 -23.75
N LYS A 272 -10.44 16.56 -23.99
CA LYS A 272 -11.58 15.64 -23.98
C LYS A 272 -11.78 15.13 -22.54
N GLY A 273 -12.95 15.32 -21.95
CA GLY A 273 -13.29 14.59 -20.73
C GLY A 273 -13.41 13.09 -21.02
N TYR A 274 -13.04 12.24 -20.07
CA TYR A 274 -13.36 10.81 -20.14
C TYR A 274 -14.86 10.57 -20.01
#